data_AF-A0A7S7J1Y9-F1
#
_entry.id   AF-A0A7S7J1Y9-F1
#
_cell.length_a   1.000
_cell.length_b   1.000
_cell.length_c   1.000
_cell.angle_alpha   90.00
_cell.angle_beta   90.00
_cell.angle_gamma   90.00
#
_symmetry.space_group_name_H-M   'P 1'
#
loop_
_entity.id
_entity.type
_entity.pdbx_description
1 polymer ?
#
loop_
_entity_poly.entity_id
_entity_poly.type
_entity_poly.pdbx_seq_one_letter_code
_entity_poly.pdbx_strand_id
1 'polypeptide(L)'
;MNNCIPRKDVDDKMDIIYCTRKCRINAAERYKFLDQLLLAINTYYSAFLIILSVIFLLNSNPIGIGIMLISLSILTFTFNAICMSLQFKDRYYSFKANYIELGALYNELKLIDCDADNSRSIFEEITKKYDLLLNMCENHTTYDYYKFLINDHNALDKKFAYIEDQKLKKSSIDGIKKYYYYRLILKFIFFALLVSVPFITPYLVNIIKIFILNAY
;
A
#
# COMPACT_ATOMS: atom_id res chain seq x y z
N MET A 1 -27.67 18.43 -32.80
CA MET A 1 -27.28 17.50 -31.71
C MET A 1 -27.66 18.17 -30.40
N ASN A 2 -28.21 17.46 -29.42
CA ASN A 2 -28.50 18.04 -28.11
C ASN A 2 -27.18 18.48 -27.49
N ASN A 3 -26.99 19.78 -27.21
CA ASN A 3 -25.72 20.27 -26.64
C ASN A 3 -25.68 20.17 -25.10
N CYS A 4 -26.82 19.86 -24.48
CA CYS A 4 -26.95 19.59 -23.07
C CYS A 4 -26.48 18.16 -22.70
N ILE A 5 -25.84 18.01 -21.55
CA ILE A 5 -25.47 16.71 -20.97
C ILE A 5 -26.58 16.18 -20.05
N PRO A 6 -27.00 14.90 -20.16
CA PRO A 6 -27.92 14.32 -19.20
C PRO A 6 -27.36 14.33 -17.79
N ARG A 7 -28.17 14.72 -16.81
CA ARG A 7 -27.76 14.75 -15.39
C ARG A 7 -27.23 13.40 -14.89
N LYS A 8 -27.82 12.31 -15.36
CA LYS A 8 -27.40 10.94 -15.03
C LYS A 8 -25.94 10.68 -15.39
N ASP A 9 -25.48 11.12 -16.56
CA ASP A 9 -24.10 10.89 -17.01
C ASP A 9 -23.09 11.64 -16.13
N VAL A 10 -23.48 12.85 -15.67
CA VAL A 10 -22.70 13.64 -14.70
C VAL A 10 -22.62 12.91 -13.37
N ASP A 11 -23.75 12.45 -12.83
CA ASP A 11 -23.82 11.75 -11.55
C ASP A 11 -23.03 10.42 -11.57
N ASP A 12 -23.14 9.64 -12.65
CA ASP A 12 -22.39 8.39 -12.84
C ASP A 12 -20.87 8.65 -12.89
N LYS A 13 -20.45 9.71 -13.60
CA LYS A 13 -19.03 10.12 -13.66
C LYS A 13 -18.53 10.62 -12.31
N MET A 14 -19.35 11.35 -11.56
CA MET A 14 -19.03 11.80 -10.20
C MET A 14 -18.77 10.62 -9.26
N ASP A 15 -19.61 9.59 -9.32
CA ASP A 15 -19.44 8.36 -8.52
C ASP A 15 -18.13 7.64 -8.86
N ILE A 16 -17.79 7.54 -10.15
CA ILE A 16 -16.52 6.95 -10.61
C ILE A 16 -15.33 7.74 -10.07
N ILE A 17 -15.32 9.07 -10.24
CA ILE A 17 -14.22 9.93 -9.75
C ILE A 17 -14.08 9.83 -8.24
N TYR A 18 -15.19 9.85 -7.50
CA TYR A 18 -15.20 9.71 -6.04
C TYR A 18 -14.60 8.37 -5.60
N CYS A 19 -15.01 7.26 -6.24
CA CYS A 19 -14.49 5.93 -5.98
C CYS A 19 -12.97 5.86 -6.23
N THR A 20 -12.51 6.30 -7.40
CA THR A 20 -11.09 6.35 -7.78
C THR A 20 -10.30 7.19 -6.76
N ARG A 21 -10.81 8.37 -6.41
CA ARG A 21 -10.18 9.26 -5.42
C ARG A 21 -10.00 8.55 -4.06
N LYS A 22 -11.04 7.90 -3.55
CA LYS A 22 -10.97 7.18 -2.27
C LYS A 22 -10.00 6.00 -2.31
N CYS A 23 -9.97 5.26 -3.41
CA CYS A 23 -8.99 4.18 -3.61
C CYS A 23 -7.55 4.71 -3.65
N ARG A 24 -7.31 5.85 -4.30
CA ARG A 24 -5.99 6.51 -4.34
C ARG A 24 -5.57 7.08 -2.98
N ILE A 25 -6.51 7.58 -2.17
CA ILE A 25 -6.23 7.95 -0.76
C ILE A 25 -5.77 6.72 0.03
N ASN A 26 -6.48 5.59 -0.07
CA ASN A 26 -6.09 4.35 0.60
C ASN A 26 -4.71 3.84 0.15
N ALA A 27 -4.41 3.93 -1.15
CA ALA A 27 -3.10 3.59 -1.69
C ALA A 27 -2.01 4.51 -1.13
N ALA A 28 -2.25 5.82 -1.07
CA ALA A 28 -1.31 6.78 -0.49
C ALA A 28 -1.02 6.47 0.98
N GLU A 29 -2.05 6.22 1.80
CA GLU A 29 -1.88 5.83 3.21
C GLU A 29 -1.06 4.56 3.35
N ARG A 30 -1.30 3.56 2.48
CA ARG A 30 -0.51 2.32 2.47
C ARG A 30 0.97 2.62 2.18
N TYR A 31 1.29 3.39 1.15
CA TYR A 31 2.68 3.70 0.82
C TYR A 31 3.36 4.51 1.92
N LYS A 32 2.66 5.46 2.54
CA LYS A 32 3.15 6.19 3.71
C LYS A 32 3.47 5.25 4.87
N PHE A 33 2.57 4.31 5.17
CA PHE A 33 2.79 3.31 6.21
C PHE A 33 3.97 2.40 5.89
N LEU A 34 4.10 1.94 4.65
CA LEU A 34 5.23 1.09 4.21
C LEU A 34 6.57 1.82 4.32
N ASP A 35 6.62 3.10 3.94
CA ASP A 35 7.83 3.94 4.09
C ASP A 35 8.25 4.08 5.56
N GLN A 36 7.30 4.42 6.43
CA GLN A 36 7.53 4.52 7.88
C GLN A 36 7.93 3.18 8.50
N LEU A 37 7.31 2.08 8.05
CA LEU A 37 7.60 0.73 8.53
C LEU A 37 9.02 0.32 8.14
N LEU A 38 9.43 0.53 6.89
CA LEU A 38 10.78 0.23 6.44
C LEU A 38 11.83 1.06 7.17
N LEU A 39 11.55 2.34 7.39
CA LEU A 39 12.43 3.18 8.20
C LEU A 39 12.58 2.62 9.62
N ALA A 40 11.47 2.27 10.28
CA ALA A 40 11.49 1.70 11.62
C ALA A 40 12.25 0.35 11.68
N ILE A 41 12.03 -0.52 10.70
CA ILE A 41 12.76 -1.80 10.58
C ILE A 41 14.25 -1.53 10.41
N ASN A 42 14.64 -0.66 9.48
CA ASN A 42 16.05 -0.35 9.25
C ASN A 42 16.71 0.22 10.51
N THR A 43 16.07 1.16 11.20
CA THR A 43 16.57 1.69 12.47
C THR A 43 16.72 0.60 13.53
N TYR A 44 15.75 -0.30 13.64
CA TYR A 44 15.79 -1.43 14.58
C TYR A 44 16.97 -2.36 14.31
N TYR A 45 17.19 -2.78 13.06
CA TYR A 45 18.31 -3.65 12.69
C TYR A 45 19.67 -2.96 12.82
N SER A 46 19.77 -1.67 12.50
CA SER A 46 20.99 -0.90 12.73
C SER A 46 21.34 -0.83 14.23
N ALA A 47 20.36 -0.57 15.09
CA ALA A 47 20.58 -0.56 16.54
C ALA A 47 21.00 -1.95 17.05
N PHE A 48 20.35 -3.01 16.58
CA PHE A 48 20.71 -4.39 16.93
C PHE A 48 22.15 -4.74 16.52
N LEU A 49 22.56 -4.37 15.29
CA LEU A 49 23.93 -4.59 14.81
C LEU A 49 24.97 -3.87 15.68
N ILE A 50 24.67 -2.66 16.14
CA ILE A 50 25.57 -1.91 17.03
C ILE A 50 25.71 -2.64 18.38
N ILE A 51 24.58 -3.06 18.98
CA ILE A 51 24.61 -3.81 20.25
C ILE A 51 25.41 -5.11 20.10
N LEU A 52 25.16 -5.85 19.02
CA LEU A 52 25.87 -7.10 18.72
C LEU A 52 27.37 -6.87 18.53
N SER A 53 27.75 -5.75 17.89
CA SER A 53 29.15 -5.36 17.70
C SER A 53 29.83 -5.01 19.04
N VAL A 54 29.13 -4.34 19.95
CA VAL A 54 29.65 -4.07 21.31
C VAL A 54 29.81 -5.35 22.12
N ILE A 55 28.81 -6.25 22.08
CA ILE A 55 28.90 -7.56 22.76
C ILE A 55 30.07 -8.39 22.22
N PHE A 56 30.35 -8.29 20.92
CA PHE A 56 31.50 -8.96 20.31
C PHE A 56 32.84 -8.49 20.87
N LEU A 57 33.02 -7.19 21.13
CA LEU A 57 34.26 -6.66 21.73
C LEU A 57 34.56 -7.28 23.11
N LEU A 58 33.55 -7.78 23.80
CA LEU A 58 33.68 -8.41 25.12
C LEU A 58 33.96 -9.91 25.05
N ASN A 59 33.94 -10.53 23.86
CA ASN A 59 34.11 -11.98 23.69
C ASN A 59 35.52 -12.37 23.24
N SER A 60 36.01 -13.50 23.78
CA SER A 60 37.37 -14.02 23.58
C SER A 60 37.53 -14.92 22.33
N ASN A 61 36.51 -15.04 21.48
CA ASN A 61 36.55 -15.85 20.25
C ASN A 61 36.40 -14.98 18.99
N PRO A 62 37.46 -14.28 18.56
CA PRO A 62 37.36 -13.12 17.67
C PRO A 62 37.04 -13.45 16.21
N ILE A 63 37.45 -14.61 15.69
CA ILE A 63 37.42 -14.88 14.25
C ILE A 63 36.00 -15.26 13.78
N GLY A 64 35.36 -16.24 14.42
CA GLY A 64 34.04 -16.74 13.98
C GLY A 64 32.91 -15.72 14.12
N ILE A 65 32.90 -14.97 15.22
CA ILE A 65 31.88 -13.94 15.48
C ILE A 65 32.14 -12.70 14.59
N GLY A 66 33.40 -12.38 14.28
CA GLY A 66 33.76 -11.30 13.36
C GLY A 66 33.24 -11.55 11.93
N ILE A 67 33.43 -12.77 11.40
CA ILE A 67 32.89 -13.16 10.07
C ILE A 67 31.36 -13.03 10.06
N MET A 68 30.69 -13.50 11.11
CA MET A 68 29.23 -13.42 11.24
C MET A 68 28.72 -11.98 11.25
N LEU A 69 29.38 -11.08 12.00
CA LEU A 69 29.05 -9.66 12.05
C LEU A 69 29.18 -8.99 10.68
N ILE A 70 30.26 -9.30 9.95
CA ILE A 70 30.47 -8.79 8.60
C ILE A 70 29.37 -9.30 7.67
N SER A 71 29.04 -10.59 7.69
CA SER A 71 27.97 -11.16 6.88
C SER A 71 26.61 -10.52 7.17
N LEU A 72 26.27 -10.31 8.45
CA LEU A 72 25.00 -9.69 8.84
C LEU A 72 24.95 -8.20 8.44
N SER A 73 26.09 -7.51 8.50
CA SER A 73 26.21 -6.11 8.07
C SER A 73 26.01 -5.99 6.56
N ILE A 74 26.61 -6.87 5.76
CA ILE A 74 26.42 -6.91 4.30
C ILE A 74 24.95 -7.19 3.97
N LEU A 75 24.33 -8.20 4.60
CA LEU A 75 22.91 -8.51 4.39
C LEU A 75 22.00 -7.33 4.69
N THR A 76 22.22 -6.67 5.84
CA THR A 76 21.43 -5.50 6.26
C THR A 76 21.63 -4.33 5.31
N PHE A 77 22.86 -4.10 4.85
CA PHE A 77 23.18 -3.07 3.88
C PHE A 77 22.49 -3.32 2.53
N THR A 78 22.60 -4.53 1.98
CA THR A 78 21.93 -4.90 0.71
C THR A 78 20.42 -4.80 0.83
N PHE A 79 19.83 -5.25 1.94
CA PHE A 79 18.40 -5.10 2.21
C PHE A 79 17.97 -3.63 2.22
N ASN A 80 18.73 -2.77 2.88
CA ASN A 80 18.45 -1.33 2.92
C ASN A 80 18.53 -0.70 1.52
N ALA A 81 19.55 -1.05 0.72
CA ALA A 81 19.68 -0.58 -0.66
C ALA A 81 18.46 -0.96 -1.52
N ILE A 82 17.96 -2.20 -1.39
CA ILE A 82 16.73 -2.64 -2.07
C ILE A 82 15.52 -1.86 -1.56
N CYS A 83 15.40 -1.64 -0.25
CA CYS A 83 14.30 -0.87 0.33
C CYS A 83 14.25 0.57 -0.22
N MET A 84 15.41 1.22 -0.36
CA MET A 84 15.52 2.56 -0.93
C MET A 84 15.10 2.59 -2.42
N SER A 85 15.37 1.54 -3.19
CA SER A 85 15.00 1.48 -4.61
C SER A 85 13.49 1.32 -4.86
N LEU A 86 12.72 0.89 -3.85
CA LEU A 86 11.25 0.76 -3.96
C LEU A 86 10.52 2.10 -4.01
N GLN A 87 11.15 3.19 -3.54
CA GLN A 87 10.65 4.57 -3.65
C GLN A 87 9.23 4.78 -3.08
N PHE A 88 8.88 4.14 -1.97
CA PHE A 88 7.53 4.24 -1.40
C PHE A 88 7.13 5.66 -1.01
N LYS A 89 8.08 6.48 -0.55
CA LYS A 89 7.88 7.90 -0.30
C LYS A 89 7.45 8.67 -1.55
N ASP A 90 8.09 8.44 -2.68
CA ASP A 90 7.76 9.13 -3.94
C ASP A 90 6.41 8.69 -4.47
N ARG A 91 6.11 7.38 -4.39
CA ARG A 91 4.78 6.85 -4.69
C ARG A 91 3.70 7.49 -3.82
N TYR A 92 3.95 7.63 -2.52
CA TYR A 92 3.02 8.34 -1.62
C TYR A 92 2.73 9.76 -2.11
N TYR A 93 3.75 10.54 -2.47
CA TYR A 93 3.56 11.90 -2.97
C TYR A 93 2.83 11.94 -4.32
N SER A 94 3.15 11.02 -5.23
CA SER A 94 2.45 10.88 -6.52
C SER A 94 0.95 10.61 -6.33
N PHE A 95 0.58 9.61 -5.52
CA PHE A 95 -0.83 9.35 -5.22
C PHE A 95 -1.49 10.52 -4.48
N LYS A 96 -0.75 11.21 -3.59
CA LYS A 96 -1.26 12.35 -2.83
C LYS A 96 -1.62 13.52 -3.73
N ALA A 97 -0.71 13.94 -4.60
CA ALA A 97 -0.98 14.99 -5.57
C ALA A 97 -2.18 14.59 -6.44
N ASN A 98 -2.20 13.34 -6.90
CA ASN A 98 -3.24 12.85 -7.78
C ASN A 98 -4.66 12.89 -7.16
N TYR A 99 -4.84 12.41 -5.92
CA TYR A 99 -6.18 12.41 -5.32
C TYR A 99 -6.66 13.82 -4.95
N ILE A 100 -5.75 14.78 -4.78
CA ILE A 100 -6.09 16.19 -4.57
C ILE A 100 -6.68 16.75 -5.85
N GLU A 101 -6.00 16.54 -6.99
CA GLU A 101 -6.50 16.94 -8.32
C GLU A 101 -7.83 16.28 -8.68
N LEU A 102 -7.99 14.98 -8.39
CA LEU A 102 -9.27 14.30 -8.55
C LEU A 102 -10.39 14.92 -7.69
N GLY A 103 -10.04 15.46 -6.52
CA GLY A 103 -10.98 16.17 -5.66
C GLY A 103 -11.41 17.51 -6.24
N ALA A 104 -10.48 18.26 -6.83
CA ALA A 104 -10.79 19.49 -7.56
C ALA A 104 -11.71 19.20 -8.75
N LEU A 105 -11.38 18.18 -9.55
CA LEU A 105 -12.15 17.75 -10.70
C LEU A 105 -13.56 17.26 -10.33
N TYR A 106 -13.70 16.55 -9.20
CA TYR A 106 -15.01 16.20 -8.65
C TYR A 106 -15.86 17.44 -8.31
N ASN A 107 -15.25 18.47 -7.75
CA ASN A 107 -15.95 19.71 -7.43
C ASN A 107 -16.32 20.49 -8.69
N GLU A 108 -15.46 20.55 -9.70
CA GLU A 108 -15.79 21.12 -11.02
C GLU A 108 -17.01 20.43 -11.64
N LEU A 109 -17.02 19.10 -11.62
CA LEU A 109 -18.12 18.30 -12.17
C LEU A 109 -19.45 18.54 -11.43
N LYS A 110 -19.39 18.75 -10.10
CA LYS A 110 -20.57 19.06 -9.27
C LYS A 110 -21.21 20.41 -9.61
N LEU A 111 -20.44 21.34 -10.16
CA LEU A 111 -20.89 22.69 -10.51
C LEU A 111 -21.42 22.80 -11.95
N ILE A 112 -21.39 21.71 -12.73
CA ILE A 112 -21.94 21.73 -14.09
C ILE A 112 -23.44 21.97 -14.04
N ASP A 113 -23.86 23.04 -14.71
CA ASP A 113 -25.25 23.25 -15.09
C ASP A 113 -25.56 22.38 -16.30
N CYS A 114 -26.40 21.36 -16.12
CA CYS A 114 -26.73 20.38 -17.17
C CYS A 114 -27.60 20.99 -18.27
N ASP A 115 -28.32 22.08 -17.97
CA ASP A 115 -29.23 22.73 -18.91
C ASP A 115 -28.51 23.75 -19.79
N ALA A 116 -27.25 24.10 -19.46
CA ALA A 116 -26.44 25.01 -20.26
C ALA A 116 -26.04 24.40 -21.62
N ASP A 117 -26.07 25.21 -22.67
CA ASP A 117 -25.71 24.82 -24.04
C ASP A 117 -24.25 24.35 -24.20
N ASN A 118 -23.35 24.74 -23.28
CA ASN A 118 -21.94 24.33 -23.30
C ASN A 118 -21.64 23.16 -22.34
N SER A 119 -22.64 22.61 -21.66
CA SER A 119 -22.47 21.61 -20.61
C SER A 119 -21.81 20.32 -21.11
N ARG A 120 -22.13 19.88 -22.33
CA ARG A 120 -21.45 18.71 -22.95
C ARG A 120 -19.98 18.97 -23.19
N SER A 121 -19.60 20.13 -23.72
CA SER A 121 -18.19 20.44 -23.97
C SER A 121 -17.38 20.52 -22.67
N ILE A 122 -17.96 21.09 -21.60
CA ILE A 122 -17.33 21.16 -20.28
C ILE A 122 -17.16 19.74 -19.71
N PHE A 123 -18.19 18.91 -19.83
CA PHE A 123 -18.15 17.51 -19.39
C PHE A 123 -17.06 16.69 -20.13
N GLU A 124 -16.91 16.90 -21.44
CA GLU A 124 -15.85 16.26 -22.23
C GLU A 124 -14.45 16.73 -21.80
N GLU A 125 -14.28 18.03 -21.50
CA GLU A 125 -13.02 18.57 -21.00
C GLU A 125 -12.63 17.95 -19.64
N ILE A 126 -13.59 17.90 -18.71
CA ILE A 126 -13.41 17.28 -17.39
C ILE A 126 -13.11 15.78 -17.54
N THR A 127 -13.77 15.09 -18.47
CA THR A 127 -13.49 13.68 -18.76
C THR A 127 -12.06 13.48 -19.27
N LYS A 128 -11.58 14.35 -20.18
CA LYS A 128 -10.19 14.31 -20.65
C LYS A 128 -9.19 14.57 -19.52
N LYS A 129 -9.44 15.56 -18.67
CA LYS A 129 -8.61 15.83 -17.48
C LYS A 129 -8.56 14.61 -16.54
N TYR A 130 -9.70 13.96 -16.34
CA TYR A 130 -9.76 12.73 -15.54
C TYR A 130 -8.91 11.61 -16.14
N ASP A 131 -8.97 11.37 -17.45
CA ASP A 131 -8.18 10.33 -18.11
C ASP A 131 -6.67 10.62 -18.04
N LEU A 132 -6.27 11.89 -18.15
CA LEU A 132 -4.89 12.31 -17.91
C LEU A 132 -4.47 12.00 -16.47
N LEU A 133 -5.29 12.35 -15.48
CA LEU A 133 -5.04 12.03 -14.08
C LEU A 133 -5.01 10.52 -13.83
N LEU A 134 -5.73 9.69 -14.59
CA LEU A 134 -5.63 8.25 -14.46
C LEU A 134 -4.22 7.75 -14.81
N ASN A 135 -3.57 8.33 -15.80
CA ASN A 135 -2.25 7.93 -16.27
C ASN A 135 -1.06 8.50 -15.45
N MET A 136 -1.32 9.47 -14.57
CA MET A 136 -0.27 10.18 -13.81
C MET A 136 0.34 9.39 -12.65
N CYS A 137 -0.31 8.31 -12.19
CA CYS A 137 0.23 7.48 -11.12
C CYS A 137 -0.09 6.00 -11.35
N GLU A 138 0.63 5.12 -10.65
CA GLU A 138 0.34 3.69 -10.66
C GLU A 138 -1.13 3.40 -10.31
N ASN A 139 -1.61 2.23 -10.71
CA ASN A 139 -2.95 1.79 -10.35
C ASN A 139 -3.02 1.39 -8.86
N HIS A 140 -4.15 1.69 -8.23
CA HIS A 140 -4.44 1.18 -6.90
C HIS A 140 -4.63 -0.35 -6.96
N THR A 141 -4.47 -1.01 -5.83
CA THR A 141 -4.65 -2.46 -5.72
C THR A 141 -6.10 -2.80 -5.38
N THR A 142 -6.49 -4.07 -5.56
CA THR A 142 -7.78 -4.59 -5.09
C THR A 142 -7.96 -4.41 -3.57
N TYR A 143 -6.87 -4.45 -2.80
CA TYR A 143 -6.91 -4.21 -1.36
C TYR A 143 -7.41 -2.79 -1.03
N ASP A 144 -6.97 -1.77 -1.78
CA ASP A 144 -7.38 -0.37 -1.53
C ASP A 144 -8.86 -0.15 -1.85
N TYR A 145 -9.32 -0.80 -2.91
CA TYR A 145 -10.72 -0.80 -3.30
C TYR A 145 -11.61 -1.50 -2.27
N TYR A 146 -11.19 -2.67 -1.78
CA TYR A 146 -11.93 -3.37 -0.73
C TYR A 146 -11.92 -2.61 0.60
N LYS A 147 -10.79 -1.98 0.96
CA LYS A 147 -10.73 -1.08 2.12
C LYS A 147 -11.71 0.08 1.97
N PHE A 148 -11.82 0.68 0.78
CA PHE A 148 -12.79 1.73 0.50
C PHE A 148 -14.22 1.23 0.69
N LEU A 149 -14.59 0.12 0.04
CA LEU A 149 -15.93 -0.45 0.15
C LEU A 149 -16.32 -0.78 1.59
N ILE A 150 -15.42 -1.37 2.37
CA ILE A 150 -15.71 -1.74 3.76
C ILE A 150 -15.92 -0.49 4.63
N ASN A 151 -15.20 0.60 4.35
CA ASN A 151 -15.26 1.82 5.15
C ASN A 151 -16.37 2.80 4.73
N ASP A 152 -16.91 2.67 3.52
CA ASP A 152 -17.97 3.54 2.99
C ASP A 152 -19.25 2.73 2.78
N HIS A 153 -20.16 2.79 3.75
CA HIS A 153 -21.42 2.05 3.73
C HIS A 153 -22.26 2.36 2.49
N ASN A 154 -22.29 3.60 2.03
CA ASN A 154 -23.04 3.98 0.84
C ASN A 154 -22.45 3.36 -0.42
N ALA A 155 -21.12 3.33 -0.53
CA ALA A 155 -20.45 2.67 -1.65
C ALA A 155 -20.64 1.15 -1.63
N LEU A 156 -20.62 0.56 -0.42
CA LEU A 156 -20.93 -0.85 -0.21
C LEU A 156 -22.36 -1.17 -0.66
N ASP A 157 -23.34 -0.36 -0.23
CA ASP A 157 -24.77 -0.51 -0.54
C ASP A 157 -25.05 -0.33 -2.04
N LYS A 158 -24.44 0.67 -2.69
CA LYS A 158 -24.49 0.82 -4.16
C LYS A 158 -23.95 -0.42 -4.86
N LYS A 159 -22.84 -0.98 -4.38
CA LYS A 159 -22.28 -2.23 -4.92
C LYS A 159 -23.18 -3.43 -4.66
N PHE A 160 -23.83 -3.51 -3.50
CA PHE A 160 -24.84 -4.53 -3.20
C PHE A 160 -25.98 -4.47 -4.20
N ALA A 161 -26.57 -3.28 -4.40
CA ALA A 161 -27.67 -3.09 -5.34
C ALA A 161 -27.29 -3.51 -6.77
N TYR A 162 -26.09 -3.14 -7.23
CA TYR A 162 -25.57 -3.57 -8.54
C TYR A 162 -25.39 -5.10 -8.66
N ILE A 163 -24.82 -5.72 -7.62
CA ILE A 163 -24.60 -7.18 -7.57
C ILE A 163 -25.94 -7.93 -7.54
N GLU A 164 -26.93 -7.43 -6.80
CA GLU A 164 -28.26 -8.00 -6.70
C GLU A 164 -29.03 -7.92 -8.01
N ASP A 165 -28.97 -6.78 -8.71
CA ASP A 165 -29.53 -6.62 -10.06
C ASP A 165 -28.96 -7.66 -11.04
N GLN A 166 -27.65 -7.94 -10.93
CA GLN A 166 -27.00 -8.99 -11.71
C GLN A 166 -27.18 -10.43 -11.18
N LYS A 167 -28.03 -10.65 -10.16
CA LYS A 167 -28.24 -11.94 -9.48
C LYS A 167 -26.96 -12.57 -8.90
N LEU A 168 -25.92 -11.78 -8.65
CA LEU A 168 -24.68 -12.22 -8.03
C LEU A 168 -24.90 -12.31 -6.49
N LYS A 169 -24.49 -13.41 -5.85
CA LYS A 169 -24.89 -13.73 -4.46
C LYS A 169 -24.15 -12.89 -3.39
N LYS A 170 -24.84 -12.64 -2.26
CA LYS A 170 -24.35 -12.07 -0.98
C LYS A 170 -23.02 -12.66 -0.45
N SER A 171 -22.73 -13.92 -0.80
CA SER A 171 -21.43 -14.60 -0.56
C SER A 171 -20.21 -13.80 -1.05
N SER A 172 -20.38 -12.90 -2.02
CA SER A 172 -19.29 -12.07 -2.56
C SER A 172 -18.71 -11.10 -1.51
N ILE A 173 -19.52 -10.59 -0.58
CA ILE A 173 -19.10 -9.49 0.32
C ILE A 173 -18.47 -10.00 1.61
N ASP A 174 -18.96 -11.11 2.15
CA ASP A 174 -18.22 -11.83 3.19
C ASP A 174 -16.85 -12.29 2.66
N GLY A 175 -16.77 -12.64 1.36
CA GLY A 175 -15.51 -12.88 0.66
C GLY A 175 -14.58 -11.66 0.63
N ILE A 176 -15.10 -10.47 0.32
CA ILE A 176 -14.35 -9.20 0.34
C ILE A 176 -13.77 -8.93 1.74
N LYS A 177 -14.62 -9.00 2.78
CA LYS A 177 -14.20 -8.80 4.17
C LYS A 177 -13.16 -9.85 4.58
N LYS A 178 -13.41 -11.13 4.30
CA LYS A 178 -12.48 -12.23 4.59
C LYS A 178 -11.12 -12.02 3.93
N TYR A 179 -11.10 -11.64 2.64
CA TYR A 179 -9.86 -11.33 1.94
C TYR A 179 -9.12 -10.15 2.57
N TYR A 180 -9.83 -9.08 2.90
CA TYR A 180 -9.26 -7.90 3.53
C TYR A 180 -8.58 -8.24 4.87
N TYR A 181 -9.29 -8.90 5.78
CA TYR A 181 -8.74 -9.29 7.08
C TYR A 181 -7.65 -10.35 6.96
N TYR A 182 -7.77 -11.32 6.05
CA TYR A 182 -6.71 -12.30 5.78
C TYR A 182 -5.40 -11.61 5.37
N ARG A 183 -5.46 -10.67 4.41
CA ARG A 183 -4.28 -9.89 3.98
C ARG A 183 -3.73 -9.02 5.10
N LEU A 184 -4.58 -8.50 5.98
CA LEU A 184 -4.16 -7.73 7.15
C LEU A 184 -3.40 -8.61 8.15
N ILE A 185 -3.94 -9.78 8.50
CA ILE A 185 -3.33 -10.74 9.43
C ILE A 185 -1.98 -11.23 8.89
N LEU A 186 -1.88 -11.56 7.60
CA LEU A 186 -0.62 -11.96 6.99
C LEU A 186 0.49 -10.89 7.13
N LYS A 187 0.14 -9.60 7.04
CA LYS A 187 1.10 -8.51 7.25
C LYS A 187 1.60 -8.47 8.69
N PHE A 188 0.71 -8.67 9.67
CA PHE A 188 1.10 -8.74 11.08
C PHE A 188 2.00 -9.95 11.37
N ILE A 189 1.68 -11.12 10.81
CA ILE A 189 2.52 -12.32 10.95
C ILE A 189 3.90 -12.09 10.32
N PHE A 190 3.95 -11.56 9.10
CA PHE A 190 5.22 -11.26 8.44
C PHE A 190 6.05 -10.26 9.23
N PHE A 191 5.43 -9.21 9.77
CA PHE A 191 6.11 -8.23 10.61
C PHE A 191 6.65 -8.84 11.91
N ALA A 192 5.84 -9.66 12.60
CA ALA A 192 6.26 -10.36 13.81
C ALA A 192 7.45 -11.30 13.55
N LEU A 193 7.42 -12.04 12.43
CA LEU A 193 8.54 -12.88 11.99
C LEU A 193 9.80 -12.04 11.78
N LEU A 194 9.69 -10.92 11.08
CA LEU A 194 10.81 -10.02 10.79
C LEU A 194 11.44 -9.50 12.10
N VAL A 195 10.64 -8.98 13.02
CA VAL A 195 11.12 -8.51 14.34
C VAL A 195 11.75 -9.62 15.17
N SER A 196 11.31 -10.88 15.01
CA SER A 196 11.83 -12.02 15.76
C SER A 196 13.20 -12.52 15.29
N VAL A 197 13.61 -12.23 14.04
CA VAL A 197 14.85 -12.75 13.44
C VAL A 197 16.09 -12.50 14.34
N PRO A 198 16.34 -11.28 14.86
CA PRO A 198 17.51 -11.00 15.70
C PRO A 198 17.55 -11.80 17.01
N PHE A 199 16.40 -12.26 17.52
CA PHE A 199 16.35 -13.08 18.74
C PHE A 199 16.62 -14.56 18.44
N ILE A 200 16.32 -15.01 17.22
CA ILE A 200 16.53 -16.39 16.78
C ILE A 200 17.97 -16.61 16.30
N THR A 201 18.62 -15.57 15.76
CA THR A 201 19.97 -15.68 15.18
C THR A 201 21.03 -16.27 16.13
N PRO A 202 21.10 -15.96 17.44
CA PRO A 202 22.11 -16.54 18.32
C PRO A 202 21.90 -18.05 18.54
N TYR A 203 20.66 -18.52 18.57
CA TYR A 203 20.33 -19.94 18.75
C TYR A 203 20.65 -20.75 17.49
N LEU A 204 20.35 -20.22 16.30
CA LEU A 204 20.71 -20.85 15.03
C LEU A 204 22.23 -21.03 14.91
N VAL A 205 23.01 -20.04 15.35
CA VAL A 205 24.48 -20.11 15.35
C VAL A 205 24.99 -21.20 16.28
N ASN A 206 24.43 -21.33 17.48
CA ASN A 206 24.80 -22.40 18.40
C ASN A 206 24.50 -23.80 17.82
N ILE A 207 23.36 -23.96 17.14
CA ILE A 207 23.01 -25.23 16.49
C ILE A 207 24.00 -25.57 15.36
N ILE A 208 24.32 -24.60 14.49
CA ILE A 208 25.30 -24.79 13.40
C ILE A 208 26.66 -25.17 13.97
N LYS A 209 27.09 -24.52 15.05
CA LYS A 209 28.36 -24.83 15.72
C LYS A 209 28.43 -26.26 16.25
N ILE A 210 27.35 -26.76 16.86
CA ILE A 210 27.24 -28.15 17.33
C ILE A 210 27.33 -29.13 16.16
N PHE A 211 26.62 -28.87 15.05
CA PHE A 211 26.68 -29.72 13.86
C PHE A 211 28.07 -29.77 13.23
N ILE A 212 28.77 -28.63 13.14
CA ILE A 212 30.14 -28.58 12.61
C ILE A 212 31.11 -29.33 13.54
N LEU A 213 31.02 -29.13 14.85
CA LEU A 213 31.88 -29.81 15.83
C LEU A 213 31.65 -31.32 15.89
N ASN A 214 30.44 -31.80 15.60
CA ASN A 214 30.10 -33.23 15.55
C ASN A 214 30.40 -33.88 14.18
N ALA A 215 30.77 -33.10 13.16
CA ALA A 215 31.12 -33.59 11.83
C ALA A 215 32.64 -33.80 11.63
N TYR A 216 33.45 -33.44 12.64
CA TYR A 216 34.89 -33.68 12.72
C TYR A 216 35.18 -34.62 13.90
#